data_AF-A0AAJ2P0V1-F1
#
_entry.id   AF-A0AAJ2P0V1-F1
#
_cell.length_a   1.000
_cell.length_b   1.000
_cell.length_c   1.000
_cell.angle_alpha   90.00
_cell.angle_beta   90.00
_cell.angle_gamma   90.00
#
_symmetry.space_group_name_H-M   'P 1'
#
loop_
_entity.id
_entity.type
_entity.pdbx_description
1 polymer ?
#
loop_
_entity_poly.entity_id
_entity_poly.type
_entity_poly.pdbx_seq_one_letter_code
_entity_poly.pdbx_strand_id
1 'polypeptide(L)'
;PAGRSAAEKILATLPSCPIPEIARLGRTLRKWKDSFLAYWTTDRSNNGGTEAINGLIELHRRLARGYRNRDNYRLRMLLIAGGLRT
;
A
#
# COMPACT_ATOMS: atom_id res chain seq x y z
N PRO A 1 -7.49 17.35 -13.15
CA PRO A 1 -8.71 16.71 -12.60
C PRO A 1 -9.00 17.17 -11.17
N ALA A 2 -10.27 17.25 -10.77
CA ALA A 2 -10.68 17.76 -9.45
C ALA A 2 -9.96 17.08 -8.27
N GLY A 3 -9.70 15.76 -8.36
CA GLY A 3 -8.99 15.01 -7.33
C GLY A 3 -7.54 15.45 -7.10
N ARG A 4 -6.80 15.81 -8.16
CA ARG A 4 -5.41 16.28 -8.03
C ARG A 4 -5.35 17.65 -7.33
N SER A 5 -6.25 18.55 -7.69
CA SER A 5 -6.34 19.88 -7.05
C SER A 5 -6.70 19.77 -5.56
N ALA A 6 -7.60 18.85 -5.20
CA ALA A 6 -7.91 18.56 -3.80
C ALA A 6 -6.70 18.00 -3.03
N ALA A 7 -5.93 17.09 -3.64
CA ALA A 7 -4.71 16.54 -3.04
C ALA A 7 -3.62 17.62 -2.83
N GLU A 8 -3.42 18.51 -3.79
CA GLU A 8 -2.50 19.65 -3.68
C GLU A 8 -2.94 20.60 -2.55
N LYS A 9 -4.25 20.87 -2.43
CA LYS A 9 -4.81 21.66 -1.33
C LYS A 9 -4.55 21.02 0.04
N ILE A 10 -4.72 19.70 0.14
CA ILE A 10 -4.42 18.93 1.37
C ILE A 10 -2.94 19.06 1.76
N LEU A 11 -2.02 18.90 0.80
CA LEU A 11 -0.58 19.04 1.06
C LEU A 11 -0.20 20.45 1.55
N ALA A 12 -0.93 21.46 1.09
CA ALA A 12 -0.74 22.85 1.51
C ALA A 12 -1.28 23.11 2.93
N THR A 13 -2.49 22.65 3.26
CA THR A 13 -3.24 23.11 4.44
C THR A 13 -3.13 22.21 5.67
N LEU A 14 -3.02 20.88 5.53
CA LEU A 14 -3.03 19.99 6.69
C LEU A 14 -1.87 20.23 7.67
N PRO A 15 -0.62 20.51 7.22
CA PRO A 15 0.52 20.66 8.15
C PRO A 15 0.39 21.80 9.16
N SER A 16 -0.43 22.81 8.87
CA SER A 16 -0.73 23.95 9.74
C SER A 16 -2.06 23.81 10.48
N CYS A 17 -2.70 22.63 10.43
CA CYS A 17 -3.95 22.40 11.13
C CYS A 17 -3.75 22.53 12.66
N PRO A 18 -4.66 23.20 13.40
CA PRO A 18 -4.57 23.31 14.85
C PRO A 18 -4.76 21.96 15.57
N ILE A 19 -5.35 20.97 14.90
CA ILE A 19 -5.49 19.61 15.44
C ILE A 19 -4.17 18.86 15.25
N PRO A 20 -3.45 18.47 16.32
CA PRO A 20 -2.10 17.93 16.23
C PRO A 20 -1.99 16.67 15.36
N GLU A 21 -2.99 15.79 15.41
CA GLU A 21 -3.06 14.55 14.62
C GLU A 21 -3.15 14.84 13.13
N ILE A 22 -3.94 15.85 12.74
CA ILE A 22 -4.09 16.27 11.35
C ILE A 22 -2.81 16.95 10.87
N ALA A 23 -2.18 17.78 11.70
CA ALA A 23 -0.89 18.39 11.37
C ALA A 23 0.20 17.34 11.14
N ARG A 24 0.24 16.30 11.98
CA ARG A 24 1.16 15.17 11.84
C ARG A 24 0.90 14.37 10.56
N LEU A 25 -0.36 14.10 10.24
CA LEU A 25 -0.74 13.48 8.97
C LEU A 25 -0.29 14.34 7.78
N GLY A 26 -0.59 15.64 7.82
CA GLY A 26 -0.17 16.58 6.79
C GLY A 26 1.34 16.57 6.55
N ARG A 27 2.15 16.62 7.62
CA ARG A 27 3.61 16.56 7.50
C ARG A 27 4.07 15.26 6.85
N THR A 28 3.41 14.15 7.19
CA THR A 28 3.67 12.85 6.58
C THR A 28 3.34 12.88 5.08
N LEU A 29 2.14 13.33 4.70
CA LEU A 29 1.74 13.45 3.30
C LEU A 29 2.68 14.36 2.51
N ARG A 30 3.09 15.50 3.09
CA ARG A 30 4.07 16.42 2.47
C ARG A 30 5.43 15.78 2.25
N LYS A 31 5.91 14.97 3.20
CA LYS A 31 7.15 14.20 3.04
C LYS A 31 7.07 13.20 1.88
N TRP A 32 5.89 12.66 1.61
CA TRP A 32 5.63 11.68 0.54
C TRP A 32 4.93 12.30 -0.68
N LYS A 33 5.04 13.62 -0.89
CA LYS A 33 4.27 14.35 -1.93
C LYS A 33 4.42 13.76 -3.33
N ASP A 34 5.61 13.30 -3.70
CA ASP A 34 5.90 12.84 -5.05
C ASP A 34 5.17 11.52 -5.30
N SER A 35 5.27 10.57 -4.38
CA SER A 35 4.51 9.31 -4.42
C SER A 35 3.00 9.52 -4.30
N PHE A 36 2.57 10.48 -3.49
CA PHE A 36 1.15 10.78 -3.29
C PHE A 36 0.50 11.38 -4.54
N LEU A 37 1.20 12.26 -5.25
CA LEU A 37 0.71 12.85 -6.50
C LEU A 37 0.93 11.94 -7.72
N ALA A 38 1.86 10.98 -7.63
CA ALA A 38 2.15 10.03 -8.70
C ALA A 38 0.91 9.25 -9.16
N TYR A 39 -0.08 9.05 -8.29
CA TYR A 39 -1.37 8.44 -8.65
C TYR A 39 -1.99 9.03 -9.93
N TRP A 40 -1.86 10.35 -10.16
CA TRP A 40 -2.39 11.00 -11.36
C TRP A 40 -1.46 10.97 -12.57
N THR A 41 -0.20 10.56 -12.40
CA THR A 41 0.80 10.47 -13.49
C THR A 41 1.10 9.02 -13.89
N THR A 42 0.70 8.04 -13.09
CA THR A 42 0.93 6.59 -13.32
C THR A 42 -0.33 5.84 -13.76
N ASP A 43 -1.25 6.51 -14.45
CA ASP A 43 -2.55 5.94 -14.85
C ASP A 43 -3.33 5.35 -13.66
N ARG A 44 -3.35 6.06 -12.53
CA ARG A 44 -4.03 5.62 -11.28
C ARG A 44 -3.49 4.33 -10.69
N SER A 45 -2.27 3.95 -11.04
CA SER A 45 -1.57 2.85 -10.38
C SER A 45 -1.40 3.13 -8.89
N ASN A 46 -1.74 2.14 -8.07
CA ASN A 46 -1.72 2.22 -6.62
C ASN A 46 -1.16 0.94 -6.01
N ASN A 47 -0.99 0.92 -4.69
CA ASN A 47 -0.45 -0.22 -3.96
C ASN A 47 -1.43 -1.42 -3.85
N GLY A 48 -2.63 -1.32 -4.42
CA GLY A 48 -3.69 -2.32 -4.26
C GLY A 48 -3.31 -3.71 -4.78
N GLY A 49 -2.57 -3.80 -5.89
CA GLY A 49 -2.07 -5.08 -6.41
C GLY A 49 -1.08 -5.75 -5.43
N THR A 50 -0.15 -4.97 -4.87
CA THR A 50 0.80 -5.44 -3.86
C THR A 50 0.08 -5.85 -2.57
N GLU A 51 -0.92 -5.10 -2.14
CA GLU A 51 -1.72 -5.39 -0.95
C GLU A 51 -2.56 -6.66 -1.12
N ALA A 52 -3.12 -6.90 -2.31
CA ALA A 52 -3.82 -8.13 -2.62
C ALA A 52 -2.89 -9.35 -2.47
N ILE A 53 -1.67 -9.27 -3.01
CA ILE A 53 -0.66 -10.32 -2.85
C ILE A 53 -0.26 -10.48 -1.37
N ASN A 54 -0.01 -9.37 -0.65
CA ASN A 54 0.31 -9.44 0.77
C ASN A 54 -0.82 -10.08 1.58
N GLY A 55 -2.08 -9.76 1.27
CA GLY A 55 -3.26 -10.38 1.87
C GLY A 55 -3.29 -11.90 1.69
N LEU A 56 -2.98 -12.39 0.48
CA LEU A 56 -2.88 -13.83 0.20
C LEU A 56 -1.77 -14.50 1.03
N ILE A 57 -0.60 -13.87 1.14
CA ILE A 57 0.54 -14.35 1.94
C ILE A 57 0.16 -14.42 3.43
N GLU A 58 -0.38 -13.32 3.96
CA GLU A 58 -0.79 -13.18 5.35
C GLU A 58 -1.86 -14.19 5.76
N LEU A 59 -2.89 -14.38 4.92
CA LEU A 59 -3.94 -15.37 5.14
C LEU A 59 -3.35 -16.78 5.29
N HIS A 60 -2.48 -17.17 4.37
CA HIS A 60 -1.95 -18.52 4.36
C HIS A 60 -0.92 -18.78 5.44
N ARG A 61 -0.14 -17.77 5.83
CA ARG A 61 0.72 -17.86 7.02
C ARG A 61 -0.10 -18.07 8.29
N ARG A 62 -1.26 -17.41 8.40
CA ARG A 62 -2.21 -17.62 9.52
C ARG A 62 -2.78 -19.04 9.52
N LEU A 63 -3.26 -19.51 8.37
CA LEU A 63 -3.79 -20.88 8.23
C LEU A 63 -2.75 -21.94 8.60
N ALA A 64 -1.49 -21.74 8.21
CA ALA A 64 -0.40 -22.66 8.52
C ALA A 64 0.17 -22.50 9.94
N ARG A 65 -0.25 -21.47 10.70
CA ARG A 65 0.34 -21.08 11.99
C ARG A 65 1.86 -20.82 11.88
N GLY A 66 2.27 -20.23 10.76
CA GLY A 66 3.67 -19.98 10.43
C GLY A 66 4.33 -21.12 9.65
N TYR A 67 5.39 -20.77 8.92
CA TYR A 67 6.23 -21.73 8.21
C TYR A 67 7.62 -21.75 8.84
N ARG A 68 8.13 -22.94 9.14
CA ARG A 68 9.50 -23.12 9.63
C ARG A 68 10.50 -23.44 8.51
N ASN A 69 10.00 -23.99 7.40
CA ASN A 69 10.81 -24.35 6.24
C ASN A 69 10.48 -23.40 5.07
N ARG A 70 11.54 -22.81 4.49
CA ARG A 70 11.45 -21.81 3.40
C ARG A 70 10.92 -22.40 2.10
N ASP A 71 11.26 -23.65 1.78
CA ASP A 71 10.84 -24.29 0.54
C ASP A 71 9.34 -24.59 0.58
N ASN A 72 8.84 -25.08 1.72
CA ASN A 72 7.41 -25.27 1.94
C ASN A 72 6.64 -23.94 1.88
N TYR A 73 7.20 -22.87 2.44
CA TYR A 73 6.63 -21.53 2.31
C TYR A 73 6.54 -21.11 0.84
N ARG A 74 7.64 -21.21 0.09
CA ARG A 74 7.71 -20.82 -1.32
C ARG A 74 6.72 -21.60 -2.18
N LEU A 75 6.68 -22.93 -2.05
CA LEU A 75 5.76 -23.79 -2.80
C LEU A 75 4.31 -23.43 -2.50
N ARG A 76 3.98 -23.17 -1.22
CA ARG A 76 2.64 -22.73 -0.86
C ARG A 76 2.31 -21.39 -1.51
N MET A 77 3.19 -20.39 -1.43
CA MET A 77 2.95 -19.08 -2.03
C MET A 77 2.72 -19.18 -3.54
N LEU A 78 3.50 -20.01 -4.24
CA LEU A 78 3.30 -20.28 -5.66
C LEU A 78 1.96 -20.96 -5.96
N LEU A 79 1.55 -21.95 -5.15
CA LEU A 79 0.27 -22.65 -5.32
C LEU A 79 -0.92 -21.67 -5.24
N ILE A 80 -0.93 -20.81 -4.23
CA ILE A 80 -2.07 -19.91 -3.97
C ILE A 80 -2.13 -18.77 -4.96
N ALA A 81 -0.97 -18.26 -5.38
CA ALA A 81 -0.89 -17.19 -6.37
C ALA A 81 -1.15 -17.67 -7.81
N GLY A 82 -1.50 -18.95 -8.01
CA GLY A 82 -1.73 -19.53 -9.35
C GLY A 82 -0.43 -19.73 -10.16
N GLY A 83 0.73 -19.72 -9.50
CA GLY A 83 2.05 -19.81 -10.10
C GLY A 83 2.60 -21.24 -10.27
N LEU A 84 1.86 -22.28 -9.85
CA LEU A 84 2.20 -23.66 -10.19
C LEU A 84 1.61 -24.00 -11.56
N ARG A 85 2.46 -23.98 -12.58
CA ARG A 85 2.16 -24.66 -13.84
C ARG A 85 2.48 -26.14 -13.64
N THR A 86 1.43 -26.97 -13.57
CA THR A 86 1.54 -28.43 -13.74
C THR A 86 1.58 -28.78 -15.22
#